data_AF-A0A527WQT4-F1
#
_entry.id   AF-A0A527WQT4-F1
#
_cell.length_a   1.000
_cell.length_b   1.000
_cell.length_c   1.000
_cell.angle_alpha   90.00
_cell.angle_beta   90.00
_cell.angle_gamma   90.00
#
_symmetry.space_group_name_H-M   'P 1'
#
loop_
_entity.id
_entity.type
_entity.pdbx_description
1 polymer ?
#
loop_
_entity_poly.entity_id
_entity_poly.type
_entity_poly.pdbx_seq_one_letter_code
_entity_poly.pdbx_strand_id
1 'polypeptide(L)'
;MDLAAVIEAIDEPRLRGKAILLREEGTHLADELSKLLRLDIDRPTTDREALQQVLERAARAGYGTPKPHGLGRLASLRERYAPTVEALSRHLGSPPAPLLPNDRSLSRKELAQLP
;
A
#
# COMPACT_ATOMS: atom_id res chain seq x y z
N MET A 1 -4.10 -0.36 -4.59
CA MET A 1 -2.88 0.39 -4.29
C MET A 1 -1.86 -0.58 -3.75
N ASP A 2 -0.58 -0.46 -4.10
CA ASP A 2 0.44 -1.25 -3.43
C ASP A 2 0.96 -0.51 -2.18
N LEU A 3 0.26 -0.71 -1.06
CA LEU A 3 0.63 -0.19 0.24
C LEU A 3 2.09 -0.55 0.60
N ALA A 4 2.58 -1.71 0.14
CA ALA A 4 3.95 -2.16 0.39
C ALA A 4 4.99 -1.25 -0.29
N ALA A 5 4.67 -0.67 -1.44
CA ALA A 5 5.54 0.26 -2.16
C ALA A 5 5.65 1.60 -1.46
N VAL A 6 4.52 2.10 -0.94
CA VAL A 6 4.49 3.31 -0.12
C VAL A 6 5.26 3.08 1.18
N ILE A 7 5.12 1.92 1.81
CA ILE A 7 5.91 1.55 3.01
C ILE A 7 7.41 1.47 2.71
N GLU A 8 7.80 0.97 1.53
CA GLU A 8 9.21 0.90 1.15
C GLU A 8 9.79 2.28 0.82
N ALA A 9 8.97 3.20 0.32
CA ALA A 9 9.40 4.52 -0.12
C ALA A 9 9.39 5.58 1.01
N ILE A 10 8.50 5.47 2.00
CA ILE A 10 8.44 6.42 3.14
C ILE A 10 9.62 6.19 4.09
N ASP A 11 10.61 7.08 4.02
CA ASP A 11 11.73 7.17 4.96
C ASP A 11 11.67 8.45 5.79
N GLU A 12 10.59 8.64 6.56
CA GLU A 12 10.46 9.76 7.52
C GLU A 12 10.63 9.20 8.95
N PRO A 13 11.81 9.37 9.59
CA PRO A 13 12.12 8.75 10.87
C PRO A 13 11.12 9.10 11.97
N ARG A 14 10.58 10.33 11.95
CA ARG A 14 9.63 10.84 12.95
C ARG A 14 8.24 10.22 12.86
N LEU A 15 7.87 9.68 11.70
CA LEU A 15 6.54 9.08 11.46
C LEU A 15 6.58 7.55 11.44
N ARG A 16 7.78 6.96 11.43
CA ARG A 16 7.98 5.51 11.28
C ARG A 16 7.19 4.68 12.30
N GLY A 17 7.19 5.05 13.57
CA GLY A 17 6.45 4.32 14.61
C GLY A 17 4.94 4.33 14.38
N LYS A 18 4.38 5.50 14.07
CA LYS A 18 2.94 5.65 13.79
C LYS A 18 2.54 4.92 12.52
N ALA A 19 3.38 4.95 11.49
CA ALA A 19 3.15 4.24 10.23
C ALA A 19 3.20 2.72 10.41
N ILE A 20 4.10 2.20 11.27
CA ILE A 20 4.15 0.78 11.63
C ILE A 20 2.88 0.35 12.35
N LEU A 21 2.45 1.11 13.36
CA LEU A 21 1.26 0.78 14.14
C LEU A 21 -0.01 0.83 13.28
N LEU A 22 -0.20 1.90 12.50
CA LEU A 22 -1.36 2.04 11.62
C LEU A 22 -1.43 0.89 10.60
N ARG A 23 -0.26 0.44 10.10
CA ARG A 23 -0.18 -0.70 9.20
C ARG A 23 -0.61 -2.00 9.90
N GLU A 24 -0.12 -2.26 11.09
CA GLU A 24 -0.41 -3.49 11.83
C GLU A 24 -1.90 -3.58 12.18
N GLU A 25 -2.46 -2.51 12.74
CA GLU A 25 -3.89 -2.45 13.06
C GLU A 25 -4.78 -2.47 11.82
N GLY A 26 -4.40 -1.74 10.76
CA GLY A 26 -5.13 -1.74 9.50
C GLY A 26 -5.13 -3.12 8.82
N THR A 27 -4.03 -3.85 8.91
CA THR A 27 -3.93 -5.22 8.38
C THR A 27 -4.78 -6.19 9.20
N HIS A 28 -4.71 -6.09 10.52
CA HIS A 28 -5.50 -6.94 11.41
C HIS A 28 -6.99 -6.75 11.17
N LEU A 29 -7.45 -5.49 11.04
CA LEU A 29 -8.83 -5.19 10.68
C LEU A 29 -9.21 -5.77 9.31
N ALA A 30 -8.35 -5.61 8.30
CA ALA A 30 -8.59 -6.16 6.97
C ALA A 30 -8.70 -7.69 6.96
N ASP A 31 -7.87 -8.37 7.77
CA ASP A 31 -7.90 -9.82 7.94
C ASP A 31 -9.21 -10.29 8.60
N GLU A 32 -9.62 -9.66 9.70
CA GLU A 32 -10.88 -9.99 10.37
C GLU A 32 -12.11 -9.75 9.50
N LEU A 33 -12.14 -8.64 8.75
CA LEU A 33 -13.21 -8.37 7.78
C LEU A 33 -13.23 -9.42 6.66
N SER A 34 -12.07 -9.81 6.16
CA SER A 34 -11.97 -10.82 5.10
C SER A 34 -12.48 -12.19 5.56
N LYS A 35 -12.20 -12.58 6.80
CA LYS A 35 -12.73 -13.82 7.41
C LYS A 35 -14.24 -13.75 7.61
N LEU A 36 -14.74 -12.63 8.15
CA LEU A 36 -16.17 -12.42 8.38
C LEU A 36 -16.96 -12.54 7.07
N LEU A 37 -16.43 -11.95 6.00
CA LEU A 37 -17.04 -11.95 4.66
C LEU A 37 -16.73 -13.21 3.85
N ARG A 38 -15.89 -14.11 4.36
CA ARG A 38 -15.45 -15.35 3.70
C ARG A 38 -14.90 -15.10 2.29
N LEU A 39 -14.02 -14.11 2.17
CA LEU A 39 -13.46 -13.72 0.88
C LEU A 39 -12.43 -14.73 0.38
N ASP A 40 -12.43 -14.98 -0.92
CA ASP A 40 -11.35 -15.70 -1.58
C ASP A 40 -10.10 -14.81 -1.63
N ILE A 41 -9.03 -15.30 -1.02
CA ILE A 41 -7.75 -14.60 -0.90
C ILE A 41 -6.76 -15.20 -1.89
N ASP A 42 -6.45 -14.43 -2.93
CA ASP A 42 -5.48 -14.84 -3.95
C ASP A 42 -4.05 -14.53 -3.49
N ARG A 43 -3.11 -15.32 -4.01
CA ARG A 43 -1.69 -15.03 -3.83
C ARG A 43 -1.34 -13.74 -4.58
N PRO A 44 -0.63 -12.78 -3.97
CA PRO A 44 -0.34 -11.53 -4.63
C PRO A 44 0.80 -11.74 -5.63
N THR A 45 0.79 -10.94 -6.69
CA THR A 45 1.88 -10.91 -7.67
C THR A 45 3.17 -10.43 -7.02
N THR A 46 4.24 -11.22 -7.13
CA THR A 46 5.59 -10.92 -6.61
C THR A 46 6.69 -11.04 -7.66
N ASP A 47 6.32 -11.13 -8.94
CA ASP A 47 7.31 -11.16 -10.02
C ASP A 47 8.06 -9.82 -10.10
N ARG A 48 9.33 -9.91 -10.47
CA ARG A 48 10.26 -8.78 -10.46
C ARG A 48 9.76 -7.60 -11.29
N GLU A 49 9.11 -7.85 -12.43
CA GLU A 49 8.66 -6.80 -13.34
C GLU A 49 7.48 -6.03 -12.75
N ALA A 50 6.48 -6.72 -12.20
CA ALA A 50 5.35 -6.11 -11.51
C ALA A 50 5.81 -5.29 -10.30
N LEU A 51 6.76 -5.81 -9.52
CA LEU A 51 7.36 -5.10 -8.39
C LEU A 51 8.09 -3.83 -8.83
N GLN A 52 8.81 -3.88 -9.96
CA GLN A 52 9.49 -2.72 -10.54
C GLN A 52 8.48 -1.65 -10.98
N GLN A 53 7.42 -2.03 -11.70
CA GLN A 53 6.37 -1.10 -12.14
C GLN A 53 5.66 -0.43 -10.95
N VAL A 54 5.44 -1.18 -9.88
CA VAL A 54 4.91 -0.65 -8.62
C VAL A 54 5.81 0.45 -8.05
N LEU A 55 7.11 0.20 -7.95
CA LEU A 55 8.07 1.16 -7.41
C LEU A 55 8.19 2.40 -8.30
N GLU A 56 8.18 2.23 -9.62
CA GLU A 56 8.17 3.34 -10.57
C GLU A 56 6.94 4.22 -10.42
N ARG A 57 5.75 3.63 -10.24
CA ARG A 57 4.53 4.40 -9.99
C ARG A 57 4.61 5.17 -8.68
N ALA A 58 5.13 4.56 -7.61
CA ALA A 58 5.31 5.23 -6.33
C ALA A 58 6.32 6.39 -6.42
N ALA A 59 7.42 6.20 -7.15
CA ALA A 59 8.41 7.24 -7.40
C ALA A 59 7.83 8.40 -8.22
N ARG A 60 7.07 8.12 -9.29
CA ARG A 60 6.36 9.14 -10.09
C ARG A 60 5.34 9.93 -9.27
N ALA A 61 4.72 9.29 -8.27
CA ALA A 61 3.80 9.94 -7.34
C ALA A 61 4.52 10.72 -6.21
N GLY A 62 5.86 10.80 -6.20
CA GLY A 62 6.61 11.61 -5.23
C GLY A 62 6.83 10.94 -3.87
N TYR A 63 6.61 9.63 -3.74
CA TYR A 63 6.84 8.90 -2.49
C TYR A 63 8.33 8.61 -2.20
N GLY A 64 9.23 8.92 -3.14
CA GLY A 64 10.66 8.68 -3.02
C GLY A 64 11.15 7.46 -3.80
N THR A 65 12.47 7.24 -3.81
CA THR A 65 13.09 6.08 -4.44
C THR A 65 13.31 4.95 -3.42
N PRO A 66 12.96 3.70 -3.76
CA PRO A 66 13.16 2.55 -2.87
C PRO A 66 14.64 2.37 -2.51
N LYS A 67 14.89 1.94 -1.26
CA LYS A 67 16.24 1.65 -0.73
C LYS A 67 16.89 0.47 -1.49
N PRO A 68 18.23 0.28 -1.39
CA PRO A 68 18.95 -0.80 -2.11
C PRO A 68 18.48 -2.25 -1.81
N HIS A 69 17.64 -2.48 -0.78
CA HIS A 69 17.02 -3.77 -0.49
C HIS A 69 15.64 -3.98 -1.18
N GLY A 70 15.24 -3.03 -2.04
CA GLY A 70 13.84 -2.66 -2.30
C GLY A 70 12.91 -3.72 -2.88
N LEU A 71 13.39 -4.65 -3.71
CA LEU A 71 12.51 -5.64 -4.35
C LEU A 71 12.18 -6.83 -3.44
N GLY A 72 13.18 -7.37 -2.73
CA GLY A 72 12.97 -8.52 -1.84
C GLY A 72 12.09 -8.15 -0.65
N ARG A 73 12.35 -6.99 -0.05
CA ARG A 73 11.53 -6.46 1.04
C ARG A 73 10.10 -6.13 0.57
N LEU A 74 9.96 -5.51 -0.61
CA LEU A 74 8.65 -5.25 -1.20
C LEU A 74 7.87 -6.54 -1.46
N ALA A 75 8.51 -7.59 -1.99
CA ALA A 75 7.87 -8.88 -2.21
C ALA A 75 7.30 -9.44 -0.90
N SER A 76 8.10 -9.48 0.17
CA SER A 76 7.64 -9.96 1.49
C SER A 76 6.52 -9.11 2.08
N LEU A 77 6.58 -7.78 1.90
CA LEU A 77 5.52 -6.87 2.36
C LEU A 77 4.23 -7.10 1.55
N ARG A 78 4.32 -7.33 0.23
CA ARG A 78 3.16 -7.65 -0.60
C ARG A 78 2.54 -8.98 -0.21
N GLU A 79 3.33 -10.04 -0.02
CA GLU A 79 2.82 -11.34 0.44
C GLU A 79 2.05 -11.22 1.76
N ARG A 80 2.51 -10.35 2.65
CA ARG A 80 1.89 -10.18 3.97
C ARG A 80 0.64 -9.31 3.97
N TYR A 81 0.59 -8.25 3.16
CA TYR A 81 -0.40 -7.19 3.33
C TYR A 81 -1.34 -6.99 2.13
N ALA A 82 -0.91 -7.35 0.93
CA ALA A 82 -1.73 -7.14 -0.27
C ALA A 82 -2.97 -8.06 -0.34
N PRO A 83 -2.94 -9.35 0.03
CA PRO A 83 -4.02 -10.28 -0.30
C PRO A 83 -5.39 -9.91 0.29
N THR A 84 -5.43 -9.57 1.58
CA THR A 84 -6.69 -9.21 2.27
C THR A 84 -7.23 -7.87 1.80
N VAL A 85 -6.34 -6.89 1.59
CA VAL A 85 -6.71 -5.57 1.07
C VAL A 85 -7.22 -5.65 -0.37
N GLU A 86 -6.58 -6.44 -1.22
CA GLU A 86 -7.00 -6.65 -2.61
C GLU A 86 -8.33 -7.42 -2.67
N ALA A 87 -8.52 -8.44 -1.83
CA ALA A 87 -9.79 -9.16 -1.73
C ALA A 87 -10.95 -8.25 -1.29
N LEU A 88 -10.73 -7.41 -0.27
CA LEU A 88 -11.73 -6.44 0.18
C LEU A 88 -12.06 -5.40 -0.92
N SER A 89 -11.04 -4.89 -1.61
CA SER A 89 -11.24 -3.94 -2.73
C SER A 89 -12.12 -4.54 -3.82
N ARG A 90 -11.85 -5.81 -4.20
CA ARG A 90 -12.66 -6.54 -5.19
C ARG A 90 -14.09 -6.75 -4.68
N HIS A 91 -14.25 -7.19 -3.44
CA HIS A 91 -15.56 -7.44 -2.85
C HIS A 91 -16.45 -6.18 -2.82
N LEU A 92 -15.85 -5.03 -2.50
CA LEU A 92 -16.54 -3.74 -2.46
C LEU A 92 -16.77 -3.13 -3.85
N GLY A 93 -16.39 -3.81 -4.94
CA GLY A 93 -16.47 -3.28 -6.30
C GLY A 93 -15.65 -2.00 -6.50
N SER A 94 -14.71 -1.72 -5.59
CA SER A 94 -13.94 -0.49 -5.57
C SER A 94 -12.62 -0.73 -6.28
N PRO A 95 -12.25 0.11 -7.27
CA PRO A 95 -10.93 0.01 -7.87
C PRO A 95 -9.89 0.23 -6.77
N PRO A 96 -8.72 -0.42 -6.87
CA PRO A 96 -7.65 -0.20 -5.92
C PRO A 96 -7.34 1.30 -5.87
N ALA A 97 -7.40 1.92 -4.69
CA ALA A 97 -7.27 3.37 -4.56
C ALA A 97 -6.05 3.92 -5.35
N PRO A 98 -6.19 5.02 -6.10
CA PRO A 98 -5.11 5.57 -6.89
C PRO A 98 -3.97 6.04 -5.99
N LEU A 99 -2.72 5.93 -6.47
CA LEU A 99 -1.59 6.58 -5.80
C LEU A 99 -1.79 8.09 -5.92
N LEU A 100 -2.10 8.74 -4.80
CA LEU A 100 -2.21 10.18 -4.75
C LEU A 100 -0.81 10.79 -4.83
N PRO A 101 -0.63 11.92 -5.51
CA PRO A 101 0.62 12.66 -5.45
C PRO A 101 0.97 12.96 -3.99
N ASN A 102 2.21 12.69 -3.60
CA ASN A 102 2.78 13.12 -2.33
C ASN A 102 3.13 14.62 -2.39
N ASP A 103 2.14 15.44 -2.68
CA ASP A 103 2.25 16.89 -2.56
C ASP A 103 2.29 17.20 -1.06
N ARG A 104 3.51 17.41 -0.54
CA ARG A 104 3.75 17.90 0.83
C ARG A 104 3.10 19.27 1.11
N SER A 105 2.41 19.85 0.12
CA SER A 105 1.76 21.16 0.12
C SER A 105 0.23 21.11 0.23
N LEU A 106 -0.44 19.96 0.01
CA LEU A 106 -1.90 19.93 0.02
C LEU A 106 -2.45 20.07 1.44
N SER A 107 -3.19 21.15 1.66
CA SER A 107 -3.93 21.41 2.89
C SER A 107 -5.05 20.38 3.08
N ARG A 108 -5.48 20.20 4.33
CA ARG A 108 -6.57 19.26 4.70
C ARG A 108 -7.88 19.51 3.92
N LYS A 109 -8.07 20.70 3.36
CA LYS A 109 -9.23 21.09 2.53
C LYS A 109 -9.12 20.61 1.07
N GLU A 110 -7.92 20.44 0.55
CA GLU A 110 -7.70 19.98 -0.83
C GLU A 110 -7.78 18.45 -0.93
N LEU A 111 -7.36 17.75 0.12
CA LEU A 111 -7.57 16.29 0.22
C LEU A 111 -9.04 15.88 0.25
N ALA A 112 -9.94 16.75 0.73
CA ALA A 112 -11.38 16.51 0.77
C ALA A 112 -12.11 16.75 -0.57
N GLN A 113 -11.39 17.25 -1.58
CA GLN A 113 -11.93 17.59 -2.91
C GLN A 113 -11.39 16.68 -4.03
N LEU A 114 -10.53 15.71 -3.69
CA LEU A 114 -10.12 14.68 -4.64
C LEU A 114 -11.34 13.77 -4.93
N PRO A 115 -11.53 13.39 -6.21
CA PRO A 115 -12.70 12.62 -6.66
C PRO A 115 -12.80 11.22 -6.05
#